data_AF-A0A3B8ZAF4-F1
#
_entry.id   AF-A0A3B8ZAF4-F1
#
_cell.length_a   1.000
_cell.length_b   1.000
_cell.length_c   1.000
_cell.angle_alpha   90.00
_cell.angle_beta   90.00
_cell.angle_gamma   90.00
#
_symmetry.space_group_name_H-M   'P 1'
#
loop_
_entity.id
_entity.type
_entity.pdbx_description
1 polymer ?
#
loop_
_entity_poly.entity_id
_entity_poly.type
_entity_poly.pdbx_seq_one_letter_code
_entity_poly.pdbx_strand_id
1 'polypeptide(L)' 'LKAQPEKLEVLQKLPVLDGKTWNHPIVVGDRLFMRNAKAAVCLQLAP' A
#
# COMPACT_ATOMS: atom_id res chain seq x y z
N LEU A 1 12.46 11.29 0.25
CA LEU A 1 12.43 9.85 -0.13
C LEU A 1 13.31 9.63 -1.36
N LYS A 2 14.14 8.59 -1.42
CA LYS A 2 15.03 8.30 -2.56
C LYS A 2 14.55 7.06 -3.32
N ALA A 3 13.81 7.24 -4.42
CA ALA A 3 13.52 6.15 -5.35
C ALA A 3 14.75 5.86 -6.22
N GLN A 4 15.36 4.68 -6.04
CA GLN A 4 16.60 4.26 -6.72
C GLN A 4 16.30 3.05 -7.61
N PRO A 5 16.71 3.04 -8.89
CA PRO A 5 16.47 1.89 -9.75
C PRO A 5 17.34 0.68 -9.40
N GLU A 6 18.48 0.87 -8.72
CA GLU A 6 19.44 -0.18 -8.42
C GLU A 6 18.95 -1.14 -7.32
N LYS A 7 18.09 -0.65 -6.42
CA LYS A 7 17.57 -1.45 -5.32
C LYS A 7 16.20 -0.99 -4.84
N LEU A 8 15.38 -1.97 -4.45
CA LEU A 8 14.17 -1.72 -3.68
C LEU A 8 14.52 -1.53 -2.21
N GLU A 9 14.21 -0.36 -1.65
CA GLU A 9 14.33 -0.07 -0.22
C GLU A 9 12.94 0.00 0.42
N VAL A 10 12.66 -0.92 1.35
CA VAL A 10 11.38 -0.94 2.07
C VAL A 10 11.45 0.03 3.24
N LEU A 11 10.63 1.07 3.19
CA LEU A 11 10.62 2.16 4.16
C LEU A 11 9.77 1.83 5.39
N GLN A 12 8.66 1.13 5.17
CA GLN A 12 7.71 0.79 6.22
C GLN A 12 6.91 -0.46 5.84
N LYS A 13 6.51 -1.24 6.85
CA LYS A 13 5.54 -2.34 6.75
C LYS A 13 4.45 -2.11 7.78
N LEU A 14 3.19 -2.23 7.35
CA LEU A 14 2.01 -1.99 8.19
C LEU A 14 1.07 -3.21 8.13
N PRO A 15 0.55 -3.68 9.27
CA PRO A 15 -0.44 -4.77 9.31
C PRO A 15 -1.84 -4.23 9.00
N VAL A 16 -2.11 -3.93 7.72
CA VAL A 16 -3.33 -3.20 7.32
C VAL A 16 -4.51 -4.13 7.01
N LEU A 17 -4.22 -5.30 6.42
CA LEU A 17 -5.22 -6.29 6.03
C LEU A 17 -4.73 -7.69 6.35
N ASP A 18 -5.61 -8.49 6.94
CA ASP A 18 -5.36 -9.91 7.15
C ASP A 18 -5.71 -10.74 5.91
N GLY A 19 -4.94 -11.79 5.64
CA GLY A 19 -5.16 -12.69 4.50
C GLY A 19 -4.64 -12.13 3.17
N LYS A 20 -4.93 -12.84 2.07
CA LYS A 20 -4.36 -12.52 0.75
C LYS A 20 -5.13 -11.43 0.01
N THR A 21 -4.41 -10.47 -0.54
CA THR A 21 -4.93 -9.48 -1.49
C THR A 21 -4.62 -9.93 -2.92
N TRP A 22 -5.66 -10.14 -3.74
CA TRP A 22 -5.51 -10.50 -5.17
C TRP A 22 -5.84 -9.32 -6.11
N ASN A 23 -5.97 -8.12 -5.57
CA ASN A 23 -6.20 -6.89 -6.33
C ASN A 23 -4.90 -6.08 -6.47
N HIS A 24 -4.86 -5.29 -7.53
CA HIS A 24 -3.86 -4.26 -7.71
C HIS A 24 -4.18 -3.09 -6.74
N PRO A 25 -3.24 -2.71 -5.85
CA PRO A 25 -3.40 -1.51 -5.03
C PRO A 25 -3.54 -0.27 -5.91
N ILE A 26 -4.43 0.66 -5.55
CA ILE A 26 -4.68 1.88 -6.32
C ILE A 26 -4.29 3.09 -5.48
N VAL A 27 -3.52 4.00 -6.06
CA VAL A 27 -3.19 5.30 -5.46
C VAL A 27 -3.94 6.40 -6.19
N VAL A 28 -4.63 7.27 -5.44
CA VAL A 28 -5.27 8.50 -5.94
C VAL A 28 -4.91 9.64 -5.01
N GLY A 29 -4.12 10.60 -5.50
CA GLY A 29 -3.60 11.69 -4.67
C GLY A 29 -2.75 11.15 -3.51
N ASP A 30 -3.12 11.51 -2.28
CA ASP A 30 -2.48 11.06 -1.04
C ASP A 30 -3.13 9.81 -0.44
N ARG A 31 -3.98 9.08 -1.19
CA ARG A 31 -4.72 7.92 -0.67
C ARG A 31 -4.35 6.63 -1.39
N LEU A 32 -4.10 5.59 -0.60
CA LEU A 32 -3.88 4.22 -1.05
C LEU A 32 -5.10 3.36 -0.72
N PHE A 33 -5.70 2.78 -1.76
CA PHE A 33 -6.86 1.90 -1.67
C PHE A 33 -6.46 0.46 -1.94
N MET A 34 -6.88 -0.44 -1.05
CA MET A 34 -6.66 -1.88 -1.15
C MET A 34 -7.87 -2.64 -0.64
N ARG A 35 -8.04 -3.89 -1.06
CA ARG A 35 -9.07 -4.77 -0.50
C ARG A 35 -8.63 -6.22 -0.44
N ASN A 36 -9.41 -7.07 0.19
CA ASN A 36 -9.36 -8.52 0.03
C ASN A 36 -10.80 -9.03 -0.14
N ALA A 37 -11.04 -10.32 0.10
CA ALA A 37 -12.38 -10.91 0.02
C ALA A 37 -13.31 -10.50 1.18
N LYS A 38 -12.78 -9.93 2.27
CA LYS A 38 -13.50 -9.64 3.52
C LYS A 38 -13.62 -8.15 3.84
N ALA A 39 -12.65 -7.34 3.45
CA ALA A 39 -12.54 -5.94 3.81
C ALA A 39 -11.91 -5.09 2.70
N ALA A 40 -12.21 -3.80 2.73
CA ALA A 40 -11.54 -2.76 1.95
C ALA A 40 -11.00 -1.68 2.89
N VAL A 41 -9.87 -1.09 2.53
CA VAL A 41 -9.17 -0.09 3.34
C VAL A 41 -8.73 1.08 2.46
N CYS A 42 -8.65 2.25 3.10
CA CYS A 42 -8.07 3.46 2.55
C CYS A 42 -7.05 3.98 3.56
N LEU A 43 -5.79 4.09 3.14
CA LEU A 43 -4.73 4.72 3.94
C LEU A 43 -4.45 6.10 3.38
N GLN A 44 -4.30 7.08 4.25
CA GLN A 44 -3.71 8.36 3.88
C GLN A 44 -2.18 8.21 3.98
N LEU A 45 -1.49 8.55 2.90
CA LEU A 45 -0.04 8.53 2.82
C LEU A 45 0.49 9.83 3.45
N ALA A 46 1.39 9.70 4.42
CA ALA A 46 2.09 10.84 4.97
C ALA A 46 3.02 11.45 3.90
N PRO A 47 3.31 12.77 3.96
CA PRO A 47 4.29 13.43 3.10
C PRO A 47 5.69 12.82 3.18
#